data_AF-A0A2H6K4N5-F1
#
_entry.id   AF-A0A2H6K4N5-F1
#
_cell.length_a   1.000
_cell.length_b   1.000
_cell.length_c   1.000
_cell.angle_alpha   90.00
_cell.angle_beta   90.00
_cell.angle_gamma   90.00
#
_symmetry.space_group_name_H-M   'P 1'
#
loop_
_entity.id
_entity.type
_entity.pdbx_description
1 polymer ?
#
loop_
_entity_poly.entity_id
_entity_poly.type
_entity_poly.pdbx_seq_one_letter_code
_entity_poly.pdbx_strand_id
1 'polypeptide(L)' 'MRVRLQAPPVEGKANKALLKLLARELGLSKNRVRLRHGERSRDKIVLLAGLPVADAEERLKKFLRVE' A
#
# COMPACT_ATOMS: atom_id res chain seq x y z
N MET A 1 -0.94 9.63 -6.83
CA MET A 1 -1.52 8.26 -6.83
C MET A 1 -2.58 8.18 -5.74
N ARG A 2 -3.84 7.84 -6.07
CA ARG A 2 -4.94 7.73 -5.08
C ARG A 2 -5.44 6.28 -5.05
N VAL A 3 -5.46 5.67 -3.87
CA VAL A 3 -6.01 4.31 -3.67
C VAL A 3 -7.32 4.43 -2.90
N ARG A 4 -8.43 4.01 -3.52
CA ARG A 4 -9.72 3.90 -2.82
C ARG A 4 -9.79 2.53 -2.16
N LEU A 5 -9.69 2.49 -0.84
CA LEU A 5 -9.88 1.26 -0.06
C LEU A 5 -11.30 1.22 0.48
N GLN A 6 -12.01 0.11 0.25
CA GLN A 6 -13.29 -0.20 0.90
C GLN A 6 -13.06 -0.71 2.33
N ALA A 7 -12.37 0.06 3.17
CA ALA A 7 -12.22 -0.25 4.59
C ALA A 7 -12.86 0.89 5.40
N PRO A 8 -13.74 0.59 6.38
CA PRO A 8 -14.32 1.62 7.23
C PRO A 8 -13.19 2.39 7.96
N PRO A 9 -13.37 3.69 8.26
CA PRO A 9 -12.35 4.55 8.87
C PRO A 9 -12.18 4.26 10.36
N VAL A 10 -12.18 2.99 10.75
CA VAL A 10 -11.85 2.56 12.11
C VAL A 10 -10.34 2.55 12.21
N GLU A 11 -9.79 3.28 13.20
CA GLU A 11 -8.35 3.44 13.42
C GLU A 11 -7.61 2.10 13.25
N GLY A 12 -6.61 2.08 12.38
CA GLY A 12 -5.76 0.92 12.11
C GLY A 12 -6.33 -0.15 11.15
N LYS A 13 -7.66 -0.30 10.98
CA LYS A 13 -8.22 -1.32 10.05
C LYS A 13 -7.91 -0.98 8.59
N ALA A 14 -8.05 0.29 8.22
CA ALA A 14 -7.70 0.76 6.87
C ALA A 14 -6.18 0.64 6.59
N ASN A 15 -5.33 0.82 7.60
CA ASN A 15 -3.87 0.69 7.46
C ASN A 15 -3.49 -0.78 7.22
N LYS A 16 -4.03 -1.69 8.04
CA LYS A 16 -3.83 -3.13 7.88
C LYS A 16 -4.34 -3.65 6.53
N ALA A 17 -5.51 -3.18 6.09
CA ALA A 17 -6.07 -3.52 4.78
C ALA A 17 -5.17 -3.05 3.63
N LEU A 18 -4.67 -1.80 3.69
CA LEU A 18 -3.73 -1.27 2.71
C LEU A 18 -2.45 -2.11 2.64
N LEU A 19 -1.80 -2.33 3.79
CA LEU A 19 -0.53 -3.06 3.83
C LEU A 19 -0.70 -4.51 3.35
N LYS A 20 -1.83 -5.16 3.68
CA LYS A 20 -2.15 -6.51 3.19
C LYS A 20 -2.38 -6.53 1.68
N LEU A 21 -3.10 -5.53 1.15
CA LEU A 21 -3.32 -5.40 -0.29
C LEU A 21 -1.98 -5.22 -1.02
N LEU A 22 -1.17 -4.25 -0.59
CA LEU A 22 0.14 -3.99 -1.19
C LEU A 22 1.06 -5.20 -1.12
N ALA A 23 1.12 -5.89 0.02
CA ALA A 23 1.91 -7.12 0.16
C ALA A 23 1.48 -8.19 -0.85
N ARG A 24 0.16 -8.39 -1.03
CA ARG A 24 -0.37 -9.37 -1.98
C ARG A 24 -0.06 -8.99 -3.43
N GLU A 25 -0.40 -7.77 -3.85
CA GLU A 25 -0.25 -7.34 -5.25
C GLU A 25 1.23 -7.20 -5.66
N LEU A 26 2.10 -6.88 -4.71
CA LEU A 26 3.54 -6.75 -4.96
C LEU A 26 4.30 -8.07 -4.74
N GLY A 27 3.64 -9.14 -4.27
CA GLY A 27 4.30 -10.41 -3.96
C GLY A 27 5.32 -10.31 -2.82
N LEU A 28 5.12 -9.40 -1.88
CA LEU A 28 6.01 -9.15 -0.74
C LEU A 28 5.46 -9.77 0.54
N SER A 29 6.36 -10.19 1.42
CA SER A 29 5.96 -10.60 2.78
C SER A 29 5.47 -9.39 3.58
N LYS A 30 4.58 -9.62 4.56
CA LYS A 30 4.01 -8.54 5.39
C LYS A 30 5.08 -7.69 6.08
N ASN A 31 6.21 -8.29 6.46
CA ASN A 31 7.29 -7.58 7.16
C ASN A 31 8.07 -6.61 6.26
N ARG A 32 7.93 -6.76 4.93
CA ARG A 32 8.56 -5.93 3.90
C ARG A 32 7.68 -4.76 3.44
N VAL A 33 6.45 -4.65 3.96
CA VAL A 33 5.51 -3.60 3.62
C VAL A 33 5.08 -2.91 4.91
N ARG A 34 5.56 -1.69 5.15
CA ARG A 34 5.36 -0.97 6.43
C ARG A 34 4.84 0.43 6.21
N LEU A 35 3.89 0.85 7.03
CA LEU A 35 3.46 2.25 7.04
C LEU A 35 4.55 3.09 7.72
N ARG A 36 5.10 4.07 7.00
CA ARG A 36 6.10 5.01 7.54
C ARG A 36 5.44 6.29 8.05
N HIS A 37 4.37 6.74 7.39
CA HIS A 37 3.61 7.92 7.79
C HIS A 37 2.16 7.82 7.33
N GLY A 38 1.26 8.57 8.00
CA GLY A 38 -0.14 8.68 7.62
C GLY A 38 -1.07 7.72 8.36
N GLU A 39 -0.75 7.35 9.60
CA GLU A 39 -1.62 6.51 10.43
C GLU A 39 -3.02 7.13 10.63
N ARG A 40 -3.06 8.46 10.78
CA ARG A 40 -4.28 9.29 10.91
C ARG A 40 -4.57 10.15 9.67
N SER A 41 -3.78 10.01 8.59
CA SER A 41 -3.94 10.80 7.37
C SER A 41 -4.54 9.97 6.23
N ARG A 42 -5.18 10.67 5.29
CA ARG A 42 -5.62 10.08 4.01
C ARG A 42 -4.42 9.79 3.11
N ASP A 43 -3.38 10.61 3.21
CA ASP A 43 -2.13 10.44 2.50
C ASP A 43 -1.20 9.54 3.31
N LYS A 44 -0.73 8.47 2.68
CA LYS A 44 0.03 7.41 3.34
C LYS A 44 1.35 7.21 2.64
N ILE A 45 2.42 7.20 3.43
CA ILE A 45 3.76 6.85 2.97
C ILE A 45 4.03 5.42 3.43
N VAL A 46 4.17 4.50 2.49
CA VAL A 46 4.46 3.09 2.74
C VAL A 46 5.87 2.78 2.28
N LEU A 47 6.66 2.17 3.17
CA LEU A 47 7.98 1.64 2.86
C LEU A 47 7.84 0.22 2.32
N LEU A 48 8.43 -0.01 1.14
CA LEU A 48 8.54 -1.32 0.51
C LEU A 48 10.02 -1.74 0.53
N ALA A 49 10.31 -2.95 0.99
CA ALA A 49 11.68 -3.47 1.05
C ALA A 49 11.84 -4.73 0.18
N GLY A 50 12.99 -4.86 -0.48
CA GLY A 50 13.32 -6.05 -1.28
C GLY A 50 12.55 -6.17 -2.59
N LEU A 51 12.18 -5.03 -3.19
CA LEU A 51 11.62 -4.94 -4.54
C LEU A 51 12.29 -3.76 -5.26
N PRO A 52 12.79 -3.92 -6.50
CA PRO A 52 13.25 -2.80 -7.31
C PRO A 52 12.14 -1.78 -7.55
N VAL A 53 12.50 -0.50 -7.62
CA VAL A 53 11.52 0.59 -7.81
C VAL A 53 10.75 0.43 -9.12
N ALA A 54 11.45 0.08 -10.22
CA ALA A 54 10.82 -0.14 -11.52
C ALA A 54 9.73 -1.22 -11.48
N ASP A 55 10.02 -2.37 -10.87
CA ASP A 55 9.05 -3.47 -10.71
C ASP A 55 7.87 -3.07 -9.82
N ALA A 56 8.14 -2.33 -8.75
CA ALA A 56 7.10 -1.83 -7.85
C ALA A 56 6.14 -0.90 -8.61
N GLU A 57 6.67 0.05 -9.38
CA GLU A 57 5.89 0.97 -10.20
C GLU A 57 5.07 0.26 -11.27
N GLU A 58 5.65 -0.72 -11.98
CA GLU A 58 4.94 -1.46 -13.02
C GLU A 58 3.76 -2.25 -12.43
N ARG A 59 3.98 -2.95 -11.31
CA ARG A 59 2.93 -3.69 -10.61
C ARG A 59 1.86 -2.75 -10.06
N LEU A 60 2.27 -1.62 -9.48
CA LEU A 60 1.37 -0.58 -8.98
C LEU A 60 0.47 -0.02 -10.07
N LYS A 61 1.02 0.28 -11.26
CA LYS A 61 0.24 0.77 -12.42
C LYS A 61 -0.77 -0.26 -12.92
N LYS A 62 -0.48 -1.56 -12.83
CA LYS A 62 -1.40 -2.63 -13.25
C LYS A 62 -2.65 -2.72 -12.36
N PHE A 63 -2.50 -2.50 -11.04
CA PHE A 63 -3.62 -2.66 -10.11
C PHE A 63 -4.29 -1.32 -9.71
N LEU A 64 -3.54 -0.22 -9.71
CA LEU A 64 -4.09 1.12 -9.47
C LEU A 64 -4.40 1.76 -10.81
N ARG A 65 -5.70 1.89 -11.11
CA ARG A 65 -6.15 2.80 -12.16
C ARG A 65 -5.74 4.21 -11.77
N VAL A 66 -4.71 4.72 -12.43
CA VAL A 66 -4.32 6.13 -12.32
C VAL A 66 -5.18 6.85 -13.36
N GLU A 67 -6.15 7.64 -12.89
CA GLU A 67 -6.71 8.72 -13.70
C GLU A 67 -5.69 9.87 -13.76
#